data_AF-A0A7K2D6X7-F1
#
_entry.id   AF-A0A7K2D6X7-F1
#
_cell.length_a   1.000
_cell.length_b   1.000
_cell.length_c   1.000
_cell.angle_alpha   90.00
_cell.angle_beta   90.00
_cell.angle_gamma   90.00
#
_symmetry.space_group_name_H-M   'P 1'
#
loop_
_entity.id
_entity.type
_entity.pdbx_description
1 polymer ?
#
loop_
_entity_poly.entity_id
_entity_poly.type
_entity_poly.pdbx_seq_one_letter_code
_entity_poly.pdbx_strand_id
1 'polypeptide(L)'
;MMTETQRTTLYNQLTNTIGQEAARTLMEQLPPMGWDQVATKEDIQASETKVLGELKVTEGRLLVQIADSESRLGARIDGMNTRIDETNTRIDGMNTRIDETNTRIDGMNTRIDETNTRVDGLNTRIDETNTRIDETTRELSALGDEVRTGFADLKLALAKQIRWVAA
;
A
#
# COMPACT_ATOMS: atom_id res chain seq x y z
N MET A 1 69.84 -32.81 -13.67
CA MET A 1 70.17 -32.34 -12.31
C MET A 1 71.27 -33.22 -11.76
N MET A 2 72.30 -32.65 -11.14
CA MET A 2 73.39 -33.44 -10.55
C MET A 2 72.96 -33.97 -9.18
N THR A 3 72.96 -35.29 -8.97
CA THR A 3 72.58 -35.90 -7.67
C THR A 3 73.67 -35.69 -6.62
N GLU A 4 73.34 -35.85 -5.34
CA GLU A 4 74.33 -35.74 -4.25
C GLU A 4 75.50 -36.72 -4.43
N THR A 5 75.20 -37.92 -4.93
CA THR A 5 76.19 -38.92 -5.30
C THR A 5 77.09 -38.43 -6.44
N GLN A 6 76.52 -37.83 -7.49
CA GLN A 6 77.29 -37.27 -8.60
C GLN A 6 78.16 -36.08 -8.15
N ARG A 7 77.67 -35.24 -7.23
CA ARG A 7 78.45 -34.14 -6.64
C ARG A 7 79.63 -34.65 -5.83
N THR A 8 79.40 -35.68 -5.02
CA THR A 8 80.45 -36.32 -4.21
C THR A 8 81.49 -37.00 -5.09
N THR A 9 81.07 -37.70 -6.15
CA THR A 9 81.99 -38.31 -7.13
C THR A 9 82.85 -37.26 -7.85
N LEU A 10 82.25 -36.14 -8.25
CA LEU A 10 82.96 -35.04 -8.91
C LEU A 10 83.99 -34.39 -7.98
N TYR A 11 83.65 -34.15 -6.71
CA TYR A 11 84.58 -33.62 -5.72
C TYR A 11 85.81 -34.52 -5.52
N ASN A 12 85.59 -35.85 -5.44
CA ASN A 12 86.68 -36.82 -5.29
C ASN A 12 87.59 -36.83 -6.53
N GLN A 13 87.02 -36.75 -7.74
CA GLN A 13 87.81 -36.69 -8.98
C GLN A 13 88.62 -35.40 -9.12
N LEU A 14 88.04 -34.25 -8.76
CA LEU A 14 88.73 -32.96 -8.75
C LEU A 14 89.84 -32.94 -7.68
N THR A 15 89.58 -33.46 -6.49
CA THR A 15 90.59 -33.55 -5.41
C THR A 15 91.82 -34.34 -5.86
N ASN A 16 91.61 -35.44 -6.60
CA ASN A 16 92.70 -36.27 -7.12
C ASN A 16 93.50 -35.63 -8.26
N THR A 17 92.94 -34.64 -8.97
CA THR A 17 93.57 -34.05 -10.17
C THR A 17 94.18 -32.68 -9.93
N ILE A 18 93.52 -31.83 -9.13
CA ILE A 18 93.92 -30.42 -8.92
C ILE A 18 94.18 -30.09 -7.44
N GLY A 19 94.07 -31.07 -6.54
CA GLY A 19 94.28 -30.88 -5.10
C GLY A 19 93.01 -30.41 -4.37
N GLN A 20 92.99 -30.65 -3.06
CA GLN A 20 91.79 -30.54 -2.22
C GLN A 20 91.25 -29.11 -2.10
N GLU A 21 92.14 -28.11 -2.00
CA GLU A 21 91.76 -26.71 -1.80
C GLU A 21 91.14 -26.09 -3.07
N ALA A 22 91.73 -26.39 -4.23
CA ALA A 22 91.20 -25.97 -5.53
C ALA A 22 89.88 -26.69 -5.86
N ALA A 23 89.77 -27.99 -5.57
CA ALA A 23 88.53 -28.73 -5.73
C ALA A 23 87.40 -28.15 -4.88
N ARG A 24 87.65 -27.82 -3.61
CA ARG A 24 86.65 -27.19 -2.73
C ARG A 24 86.18 -25.84 -3.25
N THR A 25 87.11 -25.00 -3.71
CA THR A 25 86.79 -23.69 -4.30
C THR A 25 85.90 -23.84 -5.54
N LEU A 26 86.18 -24.82 -6.41
CA LEU A 26 85.34 -25.08 -7.58
C LEU A 26 83.98 -25.68 -7.22
N MET A 27 83.91 -26.51 -6.18
CA MET A 27 82.65 -27.04 -5.68
C MET A 27 81.78 -25.95 -5.04
N GLU A 28 82.37 -24.93 -4.41
CA GLU A 28 81.66 -23.74 -3.90
C GLU A 28 81.03 -22.90 -5.02
N GLN A 29 81.55 -22.98 -6.25
CA GLN A 29 80.97 -22.32 -7.43
C GLN A 29 79.81 -23.10 -8.06
N LEU A 30 79.58 -24.35 -7.64
CA LEU A 30 78.45 -25.13 -8.14
C LEU A 30 77.16 -24.75 -7.38
N PRO A 31 76.03 -24.64 -8.09
CA PRO A 31 74.76 -24.37 -7.43
C PRO A 31 74.43 -25.48 -6.40
N PRO A 32 73.95 -25.11 -5.20
CA PRO A 32 73.46 -26.04 -4.18
C PRO A 32 72.41 -27.03 -4.73
N MET A 33 72.25 -28.18 -4.06
CA MET A 33 71.13 -29.09 -4.37
C MET A 33 69.78 -28.38 -4.27
N GLY A 34 68.84 -28.73 -5.15
CA GLY A 34 67.46 -28.25 -5.08
C GLY A 34 67.21 -26.90 -5.74
N TRP A 35 68.22 -26.26 -6.34
CA TRP A 35 68.07 -25.03 -7.13
C TRP A 35 67.20 -25.22 -8.38
N ASP A 36 67.10 -26.45 -8.83
CA ASP A 36 66.19 -26.91 -9.88
C ASP A 36 64.71 -26.94 -9.45
N GLN A 37 64.42 -26.88 -8.15
CA GLN A 37 63.07 -26.75 -7.58
C GLN A 37 62.71 -25.31 -7.22
N VAL A 38 63.68 -24.39 -7.24
CA VAL A 38 63.44 -22.98 -6.96
C VAL A 38 63.01 -22.29 -8.26
N ALA A 39 61.90 -21.55 -8.20
CA ALA A 39 61.42 -20.77 -9.34
C ALA A 39 62.48 -19.78 -9.79
N THR A 40 62.73 -19.73 -11.10
CA THR A 40 63.63 -18.75 -11.71
C THR A 40 62.99 -17.36 -11.73
N LYS A 41 63.78 -16.33 -12.04
CA LYS A 41 63.25 -14.98 -12.20
C LYS A 41 62.24 -14.91 -13.34
N GLU A 42 62.52 -15.63 -14.43
CA GLU A 42 61.61 -15.77 -15.58
C GLU A 42 60.28 -16.42 -15.18
N ASP A 43 60.32 -17.48 -14.35
CA ASP A 43 59.11 -18.14 -13.85
C ASP A 43 58.26 -17.18 -13.00
N ILE A 44 58.92 -16.38 -12.14
CA ILE A 44 58.25 -15.37 -11.32
C ILE A 44 57.61 -14.30 -12.21
N GLN A 45 58.33 -13.77 -13.20
CA GLN A 45 57.81 -12.77 -14.12
C GLN A 45 56.66 -13.30 -14.99
N ALA A 46 56.73 -14.55 -15.43
CA ALA A 46 55.65 -15.21 -16.14
C ALA A 46 54.41 -15.36 -15.24
N SER A 47 54.60 -15.70 -13.97
CA SER A 47 53.51 -15.78 -13.00
C SER A 47 52.90 -14.41 -12.69
N GLU A 48 53.71 -13.36 -12.55
CA GLU A 48 53.26 -11.98 -12.30
C GLU A 48 52.43 -11.45 -13.47
N THR A 49 52.93 -11.60 -14.70
CA THR A 49 52.20 -11.19 -15.91
C THR A 49 50.89 -11.93 -16.06
N LYS A 50 50.86 -13.23 -15.75
CA LYS A 50 49.62 -14.02 -15.72
C LYS A 50 48.64 -13.50 -14.68
N VAL A 51 49.08 -13.30 -13.43
CA VAL A 51 48.22 -12.80 -12.34
C VAL A 51 47.67 -11.41 -12.65
N LEU A 52 48.50 -10.49 -13.18
CA LEU A 52 48.05 -9.16 -13.60
C LEU A 52 47.02 -9.23 -14.74
N GLY A 53 47.17 -10.18 -15.67
CA GLY A 53 46.19 -10.44 -16.72
C GLY A 53 44.85 -10.92 -16.15
N GLU A 54 44.88 -11.93 -15.27
CA GLU A 54 43.70 -12.46 -14.60
C GLU A 54 43.00 -11.41 -13.72
N LEU A 55 43.76 -10.56 -13.03
CA LEU A 55 43.25 -9.46 -12.23
C LEU A 55 42.52 -8.44 -13.10
N LYS A 56 43.11 -8.00 -14.22
CA LYS A 56 42.48 -7.06 -15.16
C LYS A 56 41.19 -7.63 -15.75
N VAL A 57 41.18 -8.92 -16.12
CA VAL A 57 39.98 -9.59 -16.61
C VAL A 57 38.90 -9.62 -15.53
N THR A 58 39.27 -9.93 -14.29
CA THR A 58 38.35 -9.98 -13.15
C THR A 58 37.79 -8.60 -12.83
N GLU A 59 38.62 -7.57 -12.83
CA GLU A 59 38.22 -6.16 -12.66
C GLU A 59 37.22 -5.74 -13.74
N GLY A 60 37.51 -6.01 -15.01
CA GLY A 60 36.59 -5.74 -16.12
C GLY A 60 35.25 -6.46 -15.96
N ARG A 61 35.26 -7.73 -15.53
CA ARG A 61 34.03 -8.48 -15.25
C ARG A 61 33.21 -7.87 -14.11
N LEU A 62 33.86 -7.45 -13.03
CA LEU A 62 33.20 -6.82 -11.89
C LEU A 62 32.58 -5.47 -12.27
N LEU A 63 33.28 -4.65 -13.06
CA LEU A 63 32.75 -3.38 -13.55
C LEU A 63 31.48 -3.57 -14.39
N VAL A 64 31.47 -4.56 -15.30
CA VAL A 64 30.28 -4.89 -16.09
C VAL A 64 29.14 -5.38 -15.20
N GLN A 65 29.42 -6.24 -14.22
CA GLN A 65 28.40 -6.73 -13.29
C GLN A 65 27.81 -5.60 -12.44
N ILE A 66 28.63 -4.68 -11.96
CA ILE A 66 28.18 -3.51 -11.18
C ILE A 66 27.28 -2.64 -12.07
N ALA A 67 27.72 -2.31 -13.29
CA ALA A 67 26.92 -1.51 -14.21
C ALA A 67 25.55 -2.15 -14.56
N ASP A 68 25.51 -3.46 -14.78
CA ASP A 68 24.24 -4.19 -14.97
C ASP A 68 23.35 -4.13 -13.72
N SER A 69 23.95 -4.33 -12.55
CA SER A 69 23.25 -4.27 -11.26
C SER A 69 22.62 -2.89 -11.02
N GLU A 70 23.39 -1.83 -11.24
CA GLU A 70 22.95 -0.44 -11.10
C GLU A 70 21.82 -0.11 -12.08
N SER A 71 21.96 -0.52 -13.35
CA SER A 71 20.92 -0.36 -14.37
C SER A 71 19.60 -1.06 -13.98
N ARG A 72 19.69 -2.32 -13.53
CA ARG A 72 18.53 -3.10 -13.07
C ARG A 72 17.88 -2.49 -11.83
N LEU A 73 18.67 -1.97 -10.90
CA LEU A 73 18.15 -1.28 -9.72
C LEU A 73 17.48 0.04 -10.10
N GLY A 74 18.08 0.83 -11.00
CA GLY A 74 17.48 2.06 -11.53
C GLY A 74 16.12 1.80 -12.18
N ALA A 75 16.04 0.83 -13.09
CA ALA A 75 14.78 0.46 -13.74
C ALA A 75 13.71 -0.02 -12.75
N ARG A 76 14.11 -0.74 -11.68
CA ARG A 76 13.18 -1.15 -10.61
C ARG A 76 12.69 0.04 -9.79
N ILE A 77 13.57 0.99 -9.48
CA ILE A 77 13.22 2.22 -8.76
C ILE A 77 12.23 3.05 -9.58
N ASP A 78 12.49 3.25 -10.87
CA ASP A 78 11.59 3.99 -11.76
C ASP A 78 10.22 3.31 -11.88
N GLY A 79 10.21 1.98 -11.98
CA GLY A 79 8.97 1.19 -11.97
C GLY A 79 8.20 1.29 -10.64
N MET A 80 8.90 1.37 -9.50
CA MET A 80 8.26 1.61 -8.20
C MET A 80 7.68 3.02 -8.11
N ASN A 81 8.42 4.04 -8.55
CA ASN A 81 7.96 5.43 -8.55
C ASN A 81 6.67 5.58 -9.38
N THR A 82 6.66 5.02 -10.59
CA THR A 82 5.47 5.03 -11.46
C THR A 82 4.25 4.42 -10.76
N ARG A 83 4.43 3.27 -10.09
CA ARG A 83 3.34 2.60 -9.35
C ARG A 83 2.87 3.40 -8.13
N ILE A 84 3.76 4.13 -7.47
CA ILE A 84 3.43 5.03 -6.37
C ILE A 84 2.57 6.19 -6.91
N ASP A 85 2.95 6.80 -8.02
CA ASP A 85 2.21 7.91 -8.63
C ASP A 85 0.80 7.49 -9.10
N GLU A 86 0.69 6.31 -9.71
CA GLU A 86 -0.61 5.71 -10.05
C GLU A 86 -1.48 5.45 -8.81
N THR A 87 -0.87 4.98 -7.72
CA THR A 87 -1.57 4.73 -6.46
C THR A 87 -2.07 6.03 -5.84
N ASN A 88 -1.24 7.08 -5.82
CA ASN A 88 -1.60 8.41 -5.33
C ASN A 88 -2.78 8.98 -6.13
N THR A 89 -2.71 8.90 -7.47
CA THR A 89 -3.80 9.35 -8.36
C THR A 89 -5.12 8.63 -8.04
N ARG A 90 -5.07 7.32 -7.77
CA ARG A 90 -6.26 6.55 -7.38
C ARG A 90 -6.80 6.97 -6.02
N ILE A 91 -5.93 7.28 -5.06
CA ILE A 91 -6.32 7.78 -3.74
C ILE A 91 -7.04 9.12 -3.86
N ASP A 92 -6.50 10.06 -4.64
CA ASP A 92 -7.13 11.36 -4.87
C ASP A 92 -8.51 11.23 -5.51
N GLY A 93 -8.65 10.32 -6.49
CA GLY A 93 -9.93 10.01 -7.10
C GLY A 93 -10.94 9.39 -6.12
N MET A 94 -10.49 8.55 -5.19
CA MET A 94 -11.36 8.02 -4.13
C MET A 94 -11.81 9.10 -3.15
N ASN A 95 -10.90 9.99 -2.73
CA ASN A 95 -11.22 11.10 -1.83
C ASN A 95 -12.29 12.01 -2.44
N THR A 96 -12.14 12.38 -3.72
CA THR A 96 -13.12 13.18 -4.44
C THR A 96 -14.52 12.54 -4.43
N ARG A 97 -14.60 11.22 -4.68
CA ARG A 97 -15.87 10.47 -4.66
C ARG A 97 -16.49 10.38 -3.27
N ILE A 98 -15.68 10.33 -2.22
CA ILE A 98 -16.15 10.36 -0.84
C ILE A 98 -16.78 11.72 -0.54
N ASP A 99 -16.13 12.81 -0.93
CA ASP A 99 -16.64 14.18 -0.71
C ASP A 99 -17.96 14.42 -1.46
N GLU A 100 -18.07 13.96 -2.70
CA GLU A 100 -19.32 13.99 -3.47
C GLU A 100 -20.44 13.18 -2.78
N THR A 101 -20.10 12.02 -2.23
CA THR A 101 -21.06 11.16 -1.52
C THR A 101 -21.54 11.83 -0.24
N ASN A 102 -20.63 12.44 0.54
CA ASN A 102 -20.98 13.19 1.74
C ASN A 102 -21.91 14.36 1.42
N THR A 103 -21.59 15.14 0.38
CA THR A 103 -22.45 16.24 -0.09
C THR A 103 -23.87 15.77 -0.44
N ARG A 104 -23.98 14.60 -1.10
CA ARG A 104 -25.29 14.01 -1.41
C ARG A 104 -26.05 13.55 -0.17
N ILE A 105 -25.35 13.01 0.82
CA ILE A 105 -25.95 12.60 2.11
C ILE A 105 -26.50 13.82 2.84
N ASP A 106 -25.72 14.90 2.92
CA ASP A 106 -26.16 16.15 3.55
C ASP A 106 -27.41 16.71 2.86
N GLY A 107 -27.43 16.73 1.52
CA GLY A 107 -28.61 17.14 0.75
C GLY A 107 -29.83 16.24 0.96
N MET A 108 -29.64 14.93 1.18
CA MET A 108 -30.75 14.04 1.54
C MET A 108 -31.28 14.33 2.95
N ASN A 109 -30.40 14.58 3.91
CA ASN A 109 -30.79 14.91 5.28
C ASN A 109 -31.65 16.20 5.32
N THR A 110 -31.23 17.25 4.62
CA THR A 110 -32.04 18.48 4.50
C THR A 110 -33.44 18.23 3.95
N ARG A 111 -33.56 17.40 2.91
CA ARG A 111 -34.87 17.05 2.31
C ARG A 111 -35.76 16.24 3.26
N ILE A 112 -35.14 15.39 4.08
CA ILE A 112 -35.86 14.63 5.13
C ILE A 112 -36.40 15.60 6.18
N ASP A 113 -35.59 16.55 6.64
CA ASP A 113 -36.00 17.55 7.63
C ASP A 113 -37.14 18.45 7.12
N GLU A 114 -37.06 18.89 5.86
CA GLU A 114 -38.15 19.63 5.19
C GLU A 114 -39.44 18.79 5.11
N THR A 115 -39.30 17.50 4.79
CA THR A 115 -40.45 16.58 4.71
C THR A 115 -41.08 16.39 6.08
N ASN A 116 -40.29 16.20 7.13
CA ASN A 116 -40.76 16.09 8.51
C ASN A 116 -41.53 17.35 8.93
N THR A 117 -40.95 18.53 8.67
CA THR A 117 -41.60 19.82 8.97
C THR A 117 -42.96 19.95 8.27
N ARG A 118 -43.06 19.52 7.00
CA ARG A 118 -44.32 19.53 6.26
C ARG A 118 -45.34 18.54 6.84
N VAL A 119 -44.89 17.36 7.27
CA VAL A 119 -45.76 16.36 7.92
C VAL A 119 -46.31 16.90 9.23
N ASP A 120 -45.47 17.53 10.05
CA ASP A 120 -45.90 18.16 11.30
C ASP A 120 -46.95 19.24 11.05
N GLY A 121 -46.73 20.11 10.05
CA GLY A 121 -47.70 21.12 9.65
C GLY A 121 -49.02 20.54 9.13
N LEU A 122 -49.00 19.40 8.45
CA LEU A 122 -50.22 18.68 8.04
C LEU A 122 -50.96 18.11 9.24
N ASN A 123 -50.25 17.53 10.21
CA ASN A 123 -50.84 17.00 11.44
C ASN A 123 -51.57 18.11 12.21
N THR A 124 -50.94 19.28 12.40
CA THR A 124 -51.60 20.43 13.05
C THR A 124 -52.90 20.83 12.34
N ARG A 125 -52.89 20.90 11.01
CA ARG A 125 -54.09 21.25 10.22
C ARG A 125 -55.20 20.19 10.33
N ILE A 126 -54.83 18.92 10.45
CA ILE A 126 -55.77 17.83 10.67
C ILE A 126 -56.42 17.99 12.06
N ASP A 127 -55.64 18.28 13.09
CA ASP A 127 -56.15 18.50 14.45
C ASP A 127 -57.10 19.70 14.54
N GLU A 128 -56.75 20.81 13.87
CA GLU A 128 -57.65 21.97 13.74
C GLU A 128 -58.95 21.62 13.02
N THR A 129 -58.86 20.84 11.94
CA THR A 129 -60.04 20.40 11.18
C THR A 129 -60.93 19.50 12.02
N ASN A 130 -60.35 18.55 12.77
CA ASN A 130 -61.08 17.68 13.69
C ASN A 130 -61.80 18.49 14.77
N THR A 131 -61.13 19.49 15.34
CA THR A 131 -61.74 20.38 16.35
C THR A 131 -62.96 21.12 15.79
N ARG A 132 -62.87 21.65 14.56
CA ARG A 132 -64.00 22.31 13.89
C ARG A 132 -65.15 21.36 13.56
N ILE A 133 -64.83 20.11 13.18
CA ILE A 133 -65.84 19.06 12.96
C ILE A 133 -66.56 18.73 14.26
N ASP A 134 -65.83 18.59 15.37
CA ASP A 134 -66.41 18.33 16.69
C ASP A 134 -67.31 19.48 17.14
N GLU A 135 -66.91 20.73 16.92
CA GLU A 135 -67.72 21.92 17.20
C GLU A 135 -69.01 21.92 16.37
N THR A 136 -68.89 21.75 15.05
CA THR A 136 -70.04 21.67 14.13
C THR A 136 -70.99 20.53 14.53
N THR A 137 -70.45 19.39 14.95
CA THR A 137 -71.24 18.23 15.41
C THR A 137 -72.03 18.55 16.68
N ARG A 138 -71.45 19.30 17.62
CA ARG A 138 -72.16 19.77 18.82
C ARG A 138 -73.27 20.77 18.48
N GLU A 139 -72.99 21.73 17.60
CA GLU A 139 -73.99 22.70 17.15
C GLU A 139 -75.19 22.04 16.46
N LEU A 140 -74.92 21.08 15.56
CA LEU A 140 -75.97 20.30 14.89
C LEU A 140 -76.80 19.47 15.88
N SER A 141 -76.15 18.90 16.90
CA SER A 141 -76.85 18.14 17.94
C SER A 141 -77.76 19.05 18.77
N ALA A 142 -77.26 20.22 19.18
CA ALA A 142 -78.03 21.21 19.92
C ALA A 142 -79.23 21.74 19.11
N LEU A 143 -79.03 22.07 17.83
CA LEU A 143 -80.11 22.46 16.93
C LEU A 143 -81.15 21.33 16.78
N GLY A 144 -80.70 20.08 16.67
CA GLY A 144 -81.58 18.92 16.62
C GLY A 144 -82.46 18.78 17.87
N ASP A 145 -81.90 19.05 19.05
CA ASP A 145 -82.62 19.04 20.33
C ASP A 145 -83.61 20.21 20.46
N GLU A 146 -83.21 21.41 20.02
CA GLU A 146 -84.08 22.60 19.98
C GLU A 146 -85.29 22.37 19.05
N VAL A 147 -85.06 21.88 17.83
CA VAL A 147 -86.12 21.55 16.88
C VAL A 147 -87.06 20.49 17.45
N ARG A 148 -86.52 19.43 18.07
CA ARG A 148 -87.34 18.38 18.71
C ARG A 148 -88.23 18.95 19.81
N THR A 149 -87.69 19.83 20.64
CA THR A 149 -88.40 20.50 21.74
C THR A 149 -89.49 21.42 21.20
N GLY A 150 -89.18 22.26 20.22
CA GLY A 150 -90.16 23.15 19.57
C GLY A 150 -91.33 22.40 18.94
N PHE A 151 -91.07 21.26 18.29
CA PHE A 151 -92.15 20.39 17.79
C PHE A 151 -93.02 19.80 18.90
N ALA A 152 -92.43 19.43 20.04
CA ALA A 152 -93.19 18.92 21.18
C ALA A 152 -94.09 20.00 21.80
N ASP A 153 -93.57 21.22 21.95
CA ASP A 153 -94.31 22.38 22.46
C ASP A 153 -95.47 22.76 21.54
N LEU A 154 -95.25 22.79 20.22
CA LEU A 154 -96.30 23.03 19.22
C LEU A 154 -97.41 21.98 19.28
N LYS A 155 -97.05 20.69 19.36
CA LYS A 155 -98.02 19.59 19.52
C LYS A 155 -98.85 19.77 20.79
N LEU A 156 -98.22 20.14 21.90
CA LEU A 156 -98.92 20.39 23.17
C LEU A 156 -99.86 21.60 23.09
N ALA A 157 -99.41 22.71 22.48
CA ALA A 157 -100.21 23.91 22.29
C ALA A 157 -101.46 23.62 21.44
N LEU A 158 -101.29 22.91 20.32
CA LEU A 158 -102.40 22.50 19.47
C LEU A 158 -103.41 21.61 20.22
N ALA A 159 -102.91 20.64 21.00
CA ALA A 159 -103.76 19.77 21.82
C ALA A 159 -104.53 20.52 22.92
N LYS A 160 -103.99 21.63 23.42
CA LYS A 160 -104.71 22.52 24.36
C LYS A 160 -105.77 23.36 23.63
N GLN A 161 -105.44 23.92 22.46
CA GLN A 161 -106.37 24.72 21.67
C GLN A 161 -107.59 23.92 21.21
N ILE A 162 -107.39 22.68 20.74
CA ILE A 162 -108.49 21.77 20.37
C ILE A 162 -109.41 21.50 21.56
N ARG A 163 -108.84 21.25 22.75
CA ARG A 163 -109.62 21.03 23.98
C ARG A 163 -110.44 22.25 24.38
N TRP A 164 -109.90 23.45 24.21
CA TRP A 164 -110.62 24.69 24.51
C TRP A 164 -111.80 24.94 23.56
N VAL A 165 -111.64 24.66 22.26
CA VAL A 165 -112.72 24.81 21.26
C VAL A 165 -113.82 23.74 21.41
N ALA A 166 -113.47 22.56 21.93
CA ALA A 166 -114.39 21.43 22.10
C ALA A 166 -115.19 21.44 23.41
N ALA A 167 -114.93 22.39 24.32
CA ALA A 167 -115.62 22.56 25.60
C ALA A 167 -116.62 23.72 25.54
#